data_AF-A0A821XAC1-F1
#
_entry.id   AF-A0A821XAC1-F1
#
_cell.length_a   1.000
_cell.length_b   1.000
_cell.length_c   1.000
_cell.angle_alpha   90.00
_cell.angle_beta   90.00
_cell.angle_gamma   90.00
#
_symmetry.space_group_name_H-M   'P 1'
#
loop_
_entity.id
_entity.type
_entity.pdbx_description
1 polymer ?
#
loop_
_entity_poly.entity_id
_entity_poly.type
_entity_poly.pdbx_seq_one_letter_code
_entity_poly.pdbx_strand_id
1 'polypeptide(L)'
;DGKPAYPDKLPPTGSGYKYSYNPCKPFNEGPSCNGVAACQVSMDRQYSFSLGTQESASWNPGDLGSGPSVAYSAGAKKVTVTLECVTDGTNELEALGEPTPNNYKLNLKHKCACWDGCGT
;
A
#
# COMPACT_ATOMS: atom_id res chain seq x y z
N ASP A 1 3.14 -15.51 -2.94
CA ASP A 1 3.41 -16.51 -1.89
C ASP A 1 2.56 -16.26 -0.65
N GLY A 2 1.35 -15.70 -0.80
CA GLY A 2 0.47 -15.37 0.33
C GLY A 2 1.04 -14.35 1.35
N LYS A 3 2.19 -13.74 1.03
CA LYS A 3 2.92 -12.77 1.87
C LYS A 3 2.96 -11.38 1.21
N PRO A 4 3.03 -10.29 1.99
CA PRO A 4 3.20 -8.96 1.45
C PRO A 4 4.57 -8.80 0.78
N ALA A 5 4.63 -7.98 -0.27
CA ALA A 5 5.91 -7.59 -0.89
C ALA A 5 6.66 -6.58 -0.01
N TYR A 6 5.90 -5.75 0.69
CA TYR A 6 6.40 -4.75 1.63
C TYR A 6 5.76 -5.00 2.99
N PRO A 7 6.36 -5.82 3.86
CA PRO A 7 5.82 -6.08 5.20
C PRO A 7 6.11 -4.95 6.18
N ASP A 8 5.21 -4.77 7.14
CA ASP A 8 5.48 -4.14 8.44
C ASP A 8 6.11 -2.74 8.38
N LYS A 9 5.72 -1.90 7.42
CA LYS A 9 6.21 -0.52 7.29
C LYS A 9 5.64 0.36 8.39
N LEU A 10 6.52 1.04 9.11
CA LEU A 10 6.17 1.97 10.16
C LEU A 10 5.96 3.37 9.57
N PRO A 11 4.91 4.10 10.00
CA PRO A 11 4.78 5.50 9.63
C PRO A 11 5.81 6.39 10.34
N PRO A 12 6.21 7.53 9.73
CA PRO A 12 7.14 8.48 10.33
C PRO A 12 6.69 9.00 11.70
N THR A 13 5.37 9.20 11.86
CA THR A 13 4.74 9.52 13.14
C THR A 13 4.22 8.23 13.76
N GLY A 14 4.71 7.89 14.95
CA GLY A 14 4.32 6.64 15.62
C GLY A 14 2.80 6.54 15.80
N SER A 15 2.16 5.61 15.10
CA SER A 15 0.70 5.43 15.10
C SER A 15 0.21 4.25 15.94
N GLY A 16 1.12 3.46 16.52
CA GLY A 16 0.78 2.17 17.14
C GLY A 16 0.44 1.07 16.12
N TYR A 17 0.59 1.36 14.83
CA TYR A 17 0.34 0.43 13.72
C TYR A 17 1.48 0.39 12.73
N LYS A 18 1.54 -0.71 11.99
CA LYS A 18 2.39 -0.93 10.83
C LYS A 18 1.55 -1.36 9.63
N TYR A 19 2.10 -1.18 8.44
CA TYR A 19 1.37 -1.34 7.19
C TYR A 19 2.10 -2.28 6.26
N SER A 20 1.35 -3.21 5.68
CA SER A 20 1.86 -4.16 4.70
C SER A 20 1.13 -4.01 3.38
N TYR A 21 1.85 -4.19 2.26
CA TYR A 21 1.31 -4.01 0.91
C TYR A 21 1.88 -5.04 -0.07
N ASN A 22 1.05 -5.44 -1.04
CA ASN A 22 1.48 -6.20 -2.20
C ASN A 22 0.72 -5.71 -3.45
N PRO A 23 1.40 -5.09 -4.43
CA PRO A 23 0.75 -4.58 -5.64
C PRO A 23 0.31 -5.69 -6.61
N CYS A 24 0.85 -6.90 -6.51
CA CYS A 24 0.72 -7.91 -7.57
C CYS A 24 -0.12 -9.13 -7.17
N LYS A 25 -0.10 -9.52 -5.89
CA LYS A 25 -0.77 -10.75 -5.43
C LYS A 25 -1.44 -10.52 -4.08
N PRO A 26 -2.63 -11.11 -3.84
CA PRO A 26 -3.25 -11.06 -2.53
C PRO A 26 -2.40 -11.77 -1.48
N PHE A 27 -2.47 -11.31 -0.23
CA PHE A 27 -1.76 -11.89 0.91
C PHE A 27 -2.64 -11.96 2.17
N ASN A 28 -2.18 -12.74 3.15
CA ASN A 28 -2.81 -12.85 4.46
C ASN A 28 -1.87 -12.29 5.55
N GLU A 29 -2.42 -11.58 6.52
CA GLU A 29 -1.65 -11.10 7.67
C GLU A 29 -2.54 -10.80 8.89
N GLY A 30 -2.12 -11.27 10.06
CA GLY A 30 -2.88 -11.06 11.30
C GLY A 30 -4.27 -11.71 11.26
N PRO A 31 -5.16 -11.34 12.21
CA PRO A 31 -6.45 -12.01 12.36
C PRO A 31 -7.50 -11.67 11.29
N SER A 32 -7.40 -10.53 10.61
CA SER A 32 -8.49 -9.96 9.79
C SER A 32 -8.12 -9.72 8.33
N CYS A 33 -6.84 -9.62 7.98
CA CYS A 33 -6.42 -9.41 6.60
C CYS A 33 -6.26 -10.77 5.91
N ASN A 34 -7.29 -11.16 5.15
CA ASN A 34 -7.32 -12.39 4.36
C ASN A 34 -7.56 -12.04 2.90
N GLY A 35 -6.61 -12.40 2.02
CA GLY A 35 -6.71 -12.12 0.58
C GLY A 35 -6.62 -10.64 0.21
N VAL A 36 -5.84 -9.86 0.96
CA VAL A 36 -5.81 -8.39 0.81
C VAL A 36 -4.66 -7.91 -0.09
N ALA A 37 -4.82 -6.71 -0.63
CA ALA A 37 -3.74 -5.94 -1.26
C ALA A 37 -2.96 -5.11 -0.24
N ALA A 38 -3.61 -4.70 0.85
CA ALA A 38 -3.00 -3.91 1.92
C ALA A 38 -3.62 -4.22 3.28
N CYS A 39 -2.79 -4.17 4.32
CA CYS A 39 -3.18 -4.46 5.70
C CYS A 39 -2.56 -3.45 6.67
N GLN A 40 -3.34 -3.02 7.66
CA GLN A 40 -2.85 -2.34 8.85
C GLN A 40 -2.84 -3.33 10.01
N VAL A 41 -1.75 -3.41 10.77
CA VAL A 41 -1.58 -4.34 11.89
C VAL A 41 -1.11 -3.57 13.12
N SER A 42 -1.69 -3.83 14.29
CA SER A 42 -1.21 -3.23 15.54
C SER A 42 0.21 -3.71 15.86
N MET A 43 0.98 -2.93 16.62
CA MET A 43 2.37 -3.30 16.96
C MET A 43 2.46 -4.64 17.71
N ASP A 44 1.48 -4.94 18.56
CA ASP A 44 1.33 -6.22 19.27
C ASP A 44 0.71 -7.36 18.42
N ARG A 45 0.34 -7.05 17.16
CA ARG A 45 -0.34 -7.94 16.20
C ARG A 45 -1.69 -8.50 16.66
N GLN A 46 -2.27 -8.01 17.75
CA GLN A 46 -3.59 -8.45 18.23
C GLN A 46 -4.73 -7.98 17.34
N TYR A 47 -4.54 -6.84 16.65
CA TYR A 47 -5.53 -6.26 15.76
C TYR A 47 -4.95 -6.12 14.36
N SER A 48 -5.82 -6.34 13.37
CA SER A 48 -5.51 -6.04 11.98
C SER A 48 -6.76 -5.56 11.25
N PHE A 49 -6.55 -4.72 10.24
CA PHE A 49 -7.61 -4.13 9.45
C PHE A 49 -7.25 -4.26 7.96
N SER A 50 -8.15 -4.89 7.21
CA SER A 50 -8.07 -4.90 5.74
C SER A 50 -8.24 -3.47 5.24
N LEU A 51 -7.32 -3.05 4.37
CA LEU A 51 -7.37 -1.72 3.73
C LEU A 51 -7.84 -1.80 2.28
N GLY A 52 -7.90 -3.01 1.72
CA GLY A 52 -8.48 -3.28 0.40
C GLY A 52 -7.97 -4.56 -0.23
N THR A 53 -8.66 -5.02 -1.28
CA THR A 53 -8.34 -6.25 -2.02
C THR A 53 -7.92 -5.94 -3.46
N GLN A 54 -7.28 -6.88 -4.16
CA GLN A 54 -6.86 -6.65 -5.55
C GLN A 54 -8.03 -6.30 -6.47
N GLU A 55 -9.21 -6.87 -6.22
CA GLU A 55 -10.44 -6.66 -6.98
C GLU A 55 -11.01 -5.24 -6.80
N SER A 56 -10.65 -4.56 -5.71
CA SER A 56 -11.06 -3.18 -5.42
C SER A 56 -10.17 -2.11 -6.07
N ALA A 57 -9.14 -2.53 -6.82
CA ALA A 57 -8.16 -1.63 -7.40
C ALA A 57 -8.81 -0.58 -8.31
N SER A 58 -8.52 0.68 -8.04
CA SER A 58 -8.92 1.83 -8.84
C SER A 58 -7.68 2.62 -9.21
N TRP A 59 -7.31 2.56 -10.48
CA TRP A 59 -6.12 3.21 -11.02
C TRP A 59 -6.41 4.65 -11.40
N ASN A 60 -5.51 5.54 -10.99
CA ASN A 60 -5.46 6.92 -11.45
C ASN A 60 -4.09 7.13 -12.13
N PRO A 61 -4.04 7.37 -13.45
CA PRO A 61 -2.79 7.60 -14.17
C PRO A 61 -2.07 8.89 -13.73
N GLY A 62 -2.74 9.77 -12.99
CA GLY A 62 -2.23 11.09 -12.64
C GLY A 62 -2.44 12.11 -13.76
N ASP A 63 -2.12 13.36 -13.45
CA ASP A 63 -2.16 14.51 -14.38
C ASP A 63 -0.81 15.26 -14.34
N LEU A 64 -0.66 16.35 -15.11
CA LEU A 64 0.55 17.19 -15.20
C LEU A 64 1.07 17.80 -13.87
N GLY A 65 0.49 17.47 -12.72
CA GLY A 65 0.98 17.84 -11.39
C GLY A 65 0.77 16.77 -10.31
N SER A 66 0.28 15.57 -10.67
CA SER A 66 0.12 14.46 -9.72
C SER A 66 0.60 13.16 -10.36
N GLY A 67 1.51 12.46 -9.67
CA GLY A 67 2.01 11.17 -10.13
C GLY A 67 0.90 10.10 -10.14
N PRO A 68 1.13 8.98 -10.83
CA PRO A 68 0.18 7.88 -10.87
C PRO A 68 -0.08 7.32 -9.46
N SER A 69 -1.28 6.81 -9.25
CA SER A 69 -1.66 6.17 -8.00
C SER A 69 -2.66 5.04 -8.22
N VAL A 70 -2.71 4.15 -7.24
CA VAL A 70 -3.74 3.11 -7.16
C VAL A 70 -4.41 3.18 -5.80
N ALA A 71 -5.73 3.11 -5.80
CA ALA A 71 -6.51 3.01 -4.59
C ALA A 71 -7.11 1.61 -4.44
N TYR A 72 -7.19 1.14 -3.20
CA TYR A 72 -7.87 -0.09 -2.82
C TYR A 72 -8.87 0.22 -1.70
N SER A 73 -9.92 -0.57 -1.57
CA SER A 73 -10.96 -0.35 -0.55
C SER A 73 -11.46 -1.63 0.10
N ALA A 74 -11.79 -1.52 1.39
CA ALA A 74 -12.43 -2.56 2.20
C ALA A 74 -13.49 -1.91 3.11
N GLY A 75 -14.76 -2.02 2.71
CA GLY A 75 -15.85 -1.31 3.37
C GLY A 75 -15.65 0.21 3.29
N ALA A 76 -15.62 0.89 4.43
CA ALA A 76 -15.36 2.33 4.51
C ALA A 76 -13.88 2.71 4.40
N LYS A 77 -12.95 1.74 4.47
CA LYS A 77 -11.51 1.97 4.44
C LYS A 77 -11.04 2.09 3.01
N LYS A 78 -10.16 3.07 2.77
CA LYS A 78 -9.51 3.30 1.48
C LYS A 78 -8.03 3.54 1.72
N VAL A 79 -7.16 2.79 1.03
CA VAL A 79 -5.73 3.09 0.94
C VAL A 79 -5.41 3.62 -0.44
N THR A 80 -4.71 4.74 -0.50
CA THR A 80 -4.14 5.27 -1.74
C THR A 80 -2.63 5.04 -1.70
N VAL A 81 -2.11 4.39 -2.74
CA VAL A 81 -0.69 4.18 -2.97
C VAL A 81 -0.26 5.12 -4.08
N THR A 82 0.52 6.14 -3.75
CA THR A 82 1.19 6.99 -4.73
C THR A 82 2.39 6.24 -5.29
N LEU A 83 2.57 6.32 -6.61
CA LEU A 83 3.65 5.65 -7.32
C LEU A 83 4.68 6.69 -7.75
N GLU A 84 5.90 6.56 -7.22
CA GLU A 84 7.02 7.44 -7.51
C GLU A 84 8.03 6.71 -8.40
N CYS A 85 8.21 7.24 -9.61
CA CYS A 85 9.19 6.72 -10.57
C CYS A 85 10.62 7.01 -10.09
N VAL A 86 11.42 5.95 -9.97
CA VAL A 86 12.85 6.00 -9.63
C VAL A 86 13.62 5.05 -10.54
N THR A 87 14.77 5.51 -11.06
CA THR A 87 15.59 4.74 -12.03
C THR A 87 16.90 4.22 -11.46
N ASP A 88 17.19 4.52 -10.20
CA ASP A 88 18.40 4.13 -9.48
C ASP A 88 18.35 2.73 -8.83
N GLY A 89 17.25 1.99 -9.06
CA GLY A 89 17.01 0.68 -8.47
C GLY A 89 16.32 0.72 -7.10
N THR A 90 15.94 1.91 -6.61
CA THR A 90 15.17 2.05 -5.37
C THR A 90 13.87 1.25 -5.45
N ASN A 91 13.62 0.49 -4.39
CA ASN A 91 12.45 -0.36 -4.20
C ASN A 91 11.99 -0.22 -2.75
N GLU A 92 11.24 0.85 -2.48
CA GLU A 92 10.91 1.27 -1.12
C GLU A 92 9.44 1.66 -1.01
N LEU A 93 8.80 1.15 0.05
CA LEU A 93 7.47 1.58 0.46
C LEU A 93 7.56 2.35 1.77
N GLU A 94 7.07 3.58 1.73
CA GLU A 94 6.83 4.42 2.90
C GLU A 94 5.34 4.35 3.28
N ALA A 95 5.06 4.09 4.55
CA ALA A 95 3.72 4.20 5.09
C ALA A 95 3.51 5.60 5.65
N LEU A 96 2.52 6.35 5.17
CA LEU A 96 2.20 7.69 5.69
C LEU A 96 1.10 7.64 6.76
N GLY A 97 0.57 6.45 7.04
CA GLY A 97 -0.46 6.23 8.05
C GLY A 97 -1.86 6.59 7.58
N GLU A 98 -2.69 7.03 8.52
CA GLU A 98 -4.10 7.37 8.36
C GLU A 98 -4.29 8.89 8.57
N PRO A 99 -4.00 9.73 7.56
CA PRO A 99 -4.09 11.19 7.72
C PRO A 99 -5.50 11.70 8.05
N THR A 100 -6.54 10.99 7.60
CA THR A 100 -7.93 11.23 8.01
C THR A 100 -8.62 9.90 8.26
N PRO A 101 -9.66 9.84 9.11
CA PRO A 101 -10.32 8.59 9.46
C PRO A 101 -10.70 7.75 8.22
N ASN A 102 -10.34 6.47 8.26
CA ASN A 102 -10.49 5.45 7.22
C ASN A 102 -9.79 5.75 5.87
N ASN A 103 -8.95 6.78 5.78
CA ASN A 103 -8.18 7.11 4.58
C ASN A 103 -6.69 6.95 4.87
N TYR A 104 -6.08 5.97 4.22
CA TYR A 104 -4.69 5.58 4.41
C TYR A 104 -3.85 5.99 3.21
N LYS A 105 -2.59 6.35 3.46
CA LYS A 105 -1.65 6.73 2.41
C LYS A 105 -0.37 5.92 2.50
N LEU A 106 0.08 5.42 1.36
CA LEU A 106 1.39 4.80 1.16
C LEU A 106 2.08 5.50 -0.02
N ASN A 107 3.41 5.58 0.01
CA ASN A 107 4.21 6.02 -1.13
C ASN A 107 5.16 4.90 -1.56
N LEU A 108 5.09 4.49 -2.82
CA LEU A 108 5.92 3.42 -3.38
C LEU A 108 6.91 4.02 -4.40
N LYS A 109 8.19 3.95 -4.07
CA LYS A 109 9.29 4.22 -5.00
C LYS A 109 9.68 2.93 -5.70
N HIS A 110 9.50 2.88 -7.02
CA HIS A 110 9.91 1.71 -7.81
C HIS A 110 10.18 2.08 -9.28
N LYS A 111 11.08 1.32 -9.95
CA LYS A 111 11.28 1.43 -11.42
C LYS A 111 9.98 1.25 -12.21
N CYS A 112 9.06 0.46 -11.67
CA CYS A 112 7.78 0.13 -12.28
C CYS A 112 6.75 1.26 -12.24
N ALA A 113 6.97 2.26 -11.39
CA ALA A 113 6.17 3.47 -11.39
C ALA A 113 6.52 4.40 -12.57
N CYS A 114 7.67 4.19 -13.21
CA CYS A 114 8.01 4.85 -14.46
C CYS A 114 7.18 4.28 -15.61
N TRP A 115 6.84 5.13 -16.57
CA TRP A 115 6.21 4.68 -17.81
C TRP A 115 7.07 3.59 -18.47
N ASP A 116 6.46 2.43 -18.72
CA ASP A 116 7.12 1.24 -19.29
C ASP A 116 8.32 0.69 -18.48
N GLY A 117 8.51 1.13 -17.23
CA GLY A 117 9.68 0.77 -16.42
C GLY A 117 9.70 -0.67 -15.90
N CYS A 118 8.58 -1.40 -16.01
CA CYS A 118 8.52 -2.85 -15.76
C CYS A 118 8.79 -3.70 -17.02
N GLY A 119 8.86 -3.11 -18.22
CA GLY A 119 8.88 -3.84 -19.49
C GLY A 119 10.20 -4.55 -19.82
N THR A 120 11.20 -4.49 -18.93
CA THR A 120 12.55 -5.06 -19.10
C THR A 120 13.07 -5.79 -17.87
#